data_AF-A0AA90NNP0-F1
#
_entry.id   AF-A0AA90NNP0-F1
#
_cell.length_a   1.000
_cell.length_b   1.000
_cell.length_c   1.000
_cell.angle_alpha   90.00
_cell.angle_beta   90.00
_cell.angle_gamma   90.00
#
_symmetry.space_group_name_H-M   'P 1'
#
loop_
_entity.id
_entity.type
_entity.pdbx_description
1 polymer ?
#
loop_
_entity_poly.entity_id
_entity_poly.type
_entity_poly.pdbx_seq_one_letter_code
_entity_poly.pdbx_strand_id
1 'polypeptide(L)'
;MQYPDGLLICGLCGLHGVTTQERAELLMAEMRSALASVGLKLNSAQVPLKLCDRDELHDFSRHDFHKERPILGLASWTTTYSGKQAIERRFKSILIQSNLPEEHFRTVAIHELTHAWFFYNNYRNLPLEVEEGMCVLMEYIWLKNQKTQDAKYRRILIAKSPDPIYGNGFRKARNSLKLMPLKILLEFLKDNNEFPSKLKAFFYR
;
A
#
# COMPACT_ATOMS: atom_id res chain seq x y z
N MET A 1 -8.19 5.78 -24.92
CA MET A 1 -9.21 4.72 -24.84
C MET A 1 -10.07 5.02 -23.62
N GLN A 2 -11.37 5.16 -23.84
CA GLN A 2 -12.35 5.34 -22.77
C GLN A 2 -12.94 3.97 -22.45
N TYR A 3 -12.84 3.55 -21.19
CA TYR A 3 -13.43 2.32 -20.71
C TYR A 3 -14.87 2.56 -20.23
N PRO A 4 -15.71 1.50 -20.14
CA PRO A 4 -17.11 1.63 -19.73
C PRO A 4 -17.30 2.31 -18.36
N ASP A 5 -16.32 2.19 -17.46
CA ASP A 5 -16.25 2.79 -16.13
C ASP A 5 -15.77 4.26 -16.13
N GLY A 6 -15.70 4.89 -17.32
CA GLY A 6 -15.27 6.27 -17.50
C GLY A 6 -13.77 6.50 -17.37
N LEU A 7 -12.95 5.44 -17.22
CA LEU A 7 -11.50 5.55 -17.17
C LEU A 7 -10.94 5.94 -18.55
N LEU A 8 -10.18 7.04 -18.58
CA LEU A 8 -9.47 7.50 -19.77
C LEU A 8 -8.01 7.08 -19.69
N ILE A 9 -7.64 6.05 -20.46
CA ILE A 9 -6.27 5.58 -20.57
C ILE A 9 -5.70 6.04 -21.91
N CYS A 10 -4.48 6.60 -21.92
CA CYS A 10 -3.80 6.94 -23.18
C CYS A 10 -3.60 5.69 -24.05
N GLY A 11 -3.63 5.79 -25.38
CA GLY A 11 -3.52 4.59 -26.26
C GLY A 11 -2.26 3.75 -26.00
N LEU A 12 -1.14 4.41 -25.67
CA LEU A 12 0.13 3.77 -25.28
C LEU A 12 0.05 3.09 -23.91
N CYS A 13 -0.72 3.65 -22.99
CA CYS A 13 -0.90 3.18 -21.63
C CYS A 13 -1.79 1.92 -21.58
N GLY A 14 -2.73 1.79 -22.52
CA GLY A 14 -3.60 0.62 -22.65
C GLY A 14 -2.92 -0.60 -23.29
N LEU A 15 -1.90 -0.37 -24.14
CA LEU A 15 -1.14 -1.44 -24.81
C LEU A 15 -0.36 -2.35 -23.83
N HIS A 16 -0.05 -1.83 -22.63
CA HIS A 16 0.72 -2.53 -21.59
C HIS A 16 -0.04 -2.57 -20.25
N GLY A 17 -1.36 -2.46 -20.31
CA GLY A 17 -2.22 -2.57 -19.13
C GLY A 17 -2.29 -4.01 -18.61
N VAL A 18 -2.39 -4.16 -17.30
CA VAL A 18 -2.68 -5.45 -16.66
C VAL A 18 -4.17 -5.74 -16.83
N THR A 19 -4.52 -6.64 -17.74
CA THR A 19 -5.92 -6.91 -18.12
C THR A 19 -6.40 -8.30 -17.75
N THR A 20 -5.50 -9.23 -17.41
CA THR A 20 -5.85 -10.60 -17.03
C THR A 20 -5.50 -10.87 -15.57
N GLN A 21 -6.34 -11.67 -14.92
CA GLN A 21 -6.13 -12.12 -13.55
C GLN A 21 -4.80 -12.89 -13.41
N GLU A 22 -4.48 -13.76 -14.37
CA GLU A 22 -3.21 -14.50 -14.40
C GLU A 22 -2.00 -13.56 -14.41
N ARG A 23 -2.00 -12.52 -15.25
CA ARG A 23 -0.90 -11.56 -15.28
C ARG A 23 -0.81 -10.80 -13.95
N ALA A 24 -1.95 -10.39 -13.41
CA ALA A 24 -2.02 -9.69 -12.14
C ALA A 24 -1.43 -10.53 -10.99
N GLU A 25 -1.71 -11.84 -10.94
CA GLU A 25 -1.19 -12.77 -9.95
C GLU A 25 0.34 -12.97 -10.05
N LEU A 26 0.87 -13.06 -11.28
CA LEU A 26 2.33 -13.12 -11.48
C LEU A 26 3.01 -11.86 -10.94
N LEU A 27 2.48 -10.69 -11.26
CA LEU A 27 2.98 -9.41 -10.75
C LEU A 27 2.85 -9.32 -9.22
N MET A 28 1.76 -9.83 -8.66
CA MET A 28 1.54 -9.85 -7.22
C MET A 28 2.55 -10.73 -6.49
N ALA A 29 2.92 -11.87 -7.08
CA ALA A 29 3.96 -12.76 -6.55
C ALA A 29 5.33 -12.07 -6.58
N GLU A 30 5.67 -11.36 -7.65
CA GLU A 30 6.88 -10.52 -7.72
C GLU A 30 6.90 -9.49 -6.58
N MET A 31 5.77 -8.80 -6.36
CA MET A 31 5.66 -7.77 -5.34
C MET A 31 5.67 -8.32 -3.91
N ARG A 32 5.12 -9.51 -3.69
CA ARG A 32 5.25 -10.23 -2.42
C ARG A 32 6.71 -10.56 -2.10
N SER A 33 7.48 -11.00 -3.10
CA SER A 33 8.92 -11.23 -2.96
C SER A 33 9.69 -9.93 -2.72
N ALA A 34 9.35 -8.85 -3.42
CA ALA A 34 9.95 -7.54 -3.20
C ALA A 34 9.71 -7.04 -1.76
N LEU A 35 8.49 -7.16 -1.24
CA LEU A 35 8.15 -6.81 0.14
C LEU A 35 8.90 -7.69 1.16
N ALA A 36 8.99 -8.99 0.89
CA ALA A 36 9.76 -9.92 1.72
C ALA A 36 11.26 -9.58 1.75
N SER A 37 11.83 -9.05 0.65
CA SER A 37 13.25 -8.68 0.55
C SER A 37 13.66 -7.55 1.50
N VAL A 38 12.71 -6.70 1.91
CA VAL A 38 12.93 -5.63 2.89
C VAL A 38 12.55 -6.04 4.32
N GLY A 39 12.21 -7.32 4.53
CA GLY A 39 11.90 -7.91 5.83
C GLY A 39 10.41 -8.05 6.14
N LEU A 40 9.52 -7.52 5.30
CA LEU A 40 8.06 -7.61 5.48
C LEU A 40 7.53 -8.91 4.85
N LYS A 41 7.79 -10.03 5.52
CA LYS A 41 7.39 -11.36 5.04
C LYS A 41 5.94 -11.68 5.41
N LEU A 42 5.15 -12.06 4.41
CA LEU A 42 3.77 -12.57 4.58
C LEU A 42 3.72 -14.10 4.77
N ASN A 43 4.84 -14.81 4.66
CA ASN A 43 4.96 -16.27 4.86
C ASN A 43 3.89 -17.07 4.08
N SER A 44 3.08 -17.89 4.76
CA SER A 44 1.98 -18.65 4.18
C SER A 44 0.63 -17.92 4.22
N ALA A 45 0.60 -16.63 4.58
CA ALA A 45 -0.64 -15.86 4.64
C ALA A 45 -1.30 -15.78 3.27
N GLN A 46 -2.59 -16.12 3.22
CA GLN A 46 -3.43 -16.06 2.03
C GLN A 46 -3.78 -14.61 1.72
N VAL A 47 -3.33 -14.10 0.58
CA VAL A 47 -3.65 -12.74 0.13
C VAL A 47 -4.26 -12.86 -1.26
N PRO A 48 -5.55 -13.23 -1.37
CA PRO A 48 -6.21 -13.33 -2.66
C PRO A 48 -6.19 -11.99 -3.37
N LEU A 49 -5.99 -12.01 -4.69
CA LEU A 49 -6.02 -10.83 -5.53
C LEU A 49 -7.26 -10.90 -6.44
N LYS A 50 -7.96 -9.77 -6.60
CA LYS A 50 -8.98 -9.61 -7.62
C LYS A 50 -8.65 -8.39 -8.48
N LEU A 51 -8.49 -8.61 -9.79
CA LEU A 51 -8.51 -7.52 -10.75
C LEU A 51 -9.96 -7.06 -10.94
N CYS A 52 -10.21 -5.74 -10.91
CA CYS A 52 -11.56 -5.17 -10.89
C CYS A 52 -11.64 -3.88 -11.70
N ASP A 53 -12.84 -3.47 -12.05
CA ASP A 53 -13.07 -2.13 -12.63
C ASP A 53 -13.21 -1.05 -11.54
N ARG A 54 -13.35 0.19 -11.96
CA ARG A 54 -13.43 1.33 -11.05
C ARG A 54 -14.72 1.34 -10.21
N ASP A 55 -15.83 0.87 -10.77
CA ASP A 55 -17.13 0.85 -10.09
C ASP A 55 -17.11 -0.19 -8.98
N GLU A 56 -16.55 -1.38 -9.25
CA GLU A 56 -16.30 -2.40 -8.24
C GLU A 56 -15.41 -1.86 -7.10
N LEU A 57 -14.29 -1.19 -7.41
CA LEU A 57 -13.43 -0.61 -6.36
C LEU A 57 -14.18 0.40 -5.47
N HIS A 58 -15.02 1.22 -6.08
CA HIS A 58 -15.81 2.22 -5.36
C HIS A 58 -16.83 1.55 -4.40
N ASP A 59 -17.52 0.51 -4.86
CA ASP A 59 -18.49 -0.24 -4.05
C ASP A 59 -17.86 -0.91 -2.83
N PHE A 60 -16.62 -1.39 -2.97
CA PHE A 60 -15.88 -2.00 -1.86
C PHE A 60 -15.29 -0.97 -0.87
N SER A 61 -15.06 0.26 -1.29
CA SER A 61 -14.36 1.28 -0.49
C SER A 61 -15.13 1.71 0.77
N ARG A 62 -16.46 1.74 0.76
CA ARG A 62 -17.35 2.09 1.91
C ARG A 62 -16.96 3.36 2.71
N HIS A 63 -16.03 4.18 2.23
CA HIS A 63 -15.46 5.33 2.94
C HIS A 63 -15.35 6.55 2.01
N ASP A 64 -15.86 7.70 2.46
CA ASP A 64 -15.94 8.97 1.71
C ASP A 64 -14.60 9.74 1.57
N PHE A 65 -13.47 9.13 1.92
CA PHE A 65 -12.18 9.83 2.08
C PHE A 65 -11.39 10.06 0.78
N HIS A 66 -11.98 9.83 -0.40
CA HIS A 66 -11.24 9.80 -1.67
C HIS A 66 -11.59 10.91 -2.66
N LYS A 67 -12.14 12.04 -2.20
CA LYS A 67 -12.55 13.16 -3.08
C LYS A 67 -11.44 13.69 -3.99
N GLU A 68 -10.16 13.46 -3.66
CA GLU A 68 -9.01 14.02 -4.41
C GLU A 68 -8.14 12.97 -5.14
N ARG A 69 -8.33 11.66 -4.93
CA ARG A 69 -7.55 10.61 -5.62
C ARG A 69 -8.41 9.40 -5.98
N PRO A 70 -8.37 8.92 -7.24
CA PRO A 70 -9.03 7.67 -7.58
C PRO A 70 -8.39 6.52 -6.79
N ILE A 71 -9.24 5.69 -6.18
CA ILE A 71 -8.83 4.46 -5.51
C ILE A 71 -8.38 3.50 -6.62
N LEU A 72 -7.11 3.11 -6.60
CA LEU A 72 -6.54 2.18 -7.58
C LEU A 72 -6.33 0.78 -7.02
N GLY A 73 -6.39 0.63 -5.70
CA GLY A 73 -6.31 -0.63 -4.99
C GLY A 73 -6.97 -0.55 -3.61
N LEU A 74 -7.25 -1.70 -3.03
CA LEU A 74 -7.86 -1.82 -1.71
C LEU A 74 -7.57 -3.19 -1.09
N ALA A 75 -6.87 -3.20 0.05
CA ALA A 75 -6.82 -4.34 0.95
C ALA A 75 -8.11 -4.40 1.80
N SER A 76 -8.87 -5.50 1.66
CA SER A 76 -10.16 -5.67 2.33
C SER A 76 -10.12 -6.77 3.38
N TRP A 77 -10.76 -6.53 4.53
CA TRP A 77 -10.99 -7.51 5.59
C TRP A 77 -12.31 -7.25 6.32
N THR A 78 -12.80 -8.27 7.00
CA THR A 78 -13.96 -8.15 7.90
C THR A 78 -13.52 -8.26 9.36
N THR A 79 -14.17 -7.52 10.25
CA THR A 79 -13.97 -7.61 11.70
C THR A 79 -15.28 -8.01 12.35
N THR A 80 -15.28 -9.13 13.08
CA THR A 80 -16.41 -9.59 13.90
C THR A 80 -16.28 -8.99 15.30
N TYR A 81 -17.38 -8.44 15.82
CA TYR A 81 -17.42 -7.82 17.14
C TYR A 81 -18.33 -8.62 18.09
N SER A 82 -17.93 -8.69 19.36
CA SER A 82 -18.80 -9.04 20.48
C SER A 82 -18.95 -7.80 21.37
N GLY A 83 -20.12 -7.18 21.34
CA GLY A 83 -20.32 -5.84 21.90
C GLY A 83 -19.39 -4.82 21.23
N LYS A 84 -18.55 -4.13 22.03
CA LYS A 84 -17.54 -3.16 21.54
C LYS A 84 -16.19 -3.80 21.23
N GLN A 85 -16.01 -5.10 21.50
CA GLN A 85 -14.71 -5.77 21.38
C GLN A 85 -14.61 -6.50 20.04
N ALA A 86 -13.59 -6.20 19.26
CA ALA A 86 -13.25 -6.98 18.06
C ALA A 86 -12.73 -8.36 18.49
N ILE A 87 -13.43 -9.42 18.09
CA ILE A 87 -13.11 -10.82 18.46
C ILE A 87 -12.47 -11.62 17.32
N GLU A 88 -12.74 -11.27 16.07
CA GLU A 88 -12.13 -11.92 14.90
C GLU A 88 -11.85 -10.87 13.83
N ARG A 89 -10.74 -11.03 13.11
CA ARG A 89 -10.47 -10.33 11.86
C ARG A 89 -10.19 -11.37 10.78
N ARG A 90 -10.78 -11.21 9.60
CA ARG A 90 -10.57 -12.10 8.46
C ARG A 90 -10.21 -11.29 7.22
N PHE A 91 -8.99 -11.47 6.72
CA PHE A 91 -8.56 -10.91 5.44
C PHE A 91 -9.40 -11.51 4.31
N LYS A 92 -9.83 -10.68 3.37
CA LYS A 92 -10.68 -11.10 2.25
C LYS A 92 -9.86 -11.15 0.97
N SER A 93 -9.39 -10.00 0.51
CA SER A 93 -8.69 -9.89 -0.75
C SER A 93 -8.00 -8.52 -0.86
N ILE A 94 -7.02 -8.44 -1.74
CA ILE A 94 -6.58 -7.19 -2.35
C ILE A 94 -7.33 -7.04 -3.67
N LEU A 95 -7.97 -5.90 -3.87
CA LEU A 95 -8.57 -5.49 -5.13
C LEU A 95 -7.62 -4.50 -5.81
N ILE A 96 -7.37 -4.63 -7.11
CA ILE A 96 -6.57 -3.66 -7.88
C ILE A 96 -7.27 -3.36 -9.20
N GLN A 97 -7.24 -2.10 -9.60
CA GLN A 97 -7.86 -1.64 -10.84
C GLN A 97 -7.22 -2.33 -12.05
N SER A 98 -8.07 -2.81 -12.95
CA SER A 98 -7.70 -3.32 -14.26
C SER A 98 -7.11 -2.22 -15.14
N ASN A 99 -6.37 -2.64 -16.17
CA ASN A 99 -5.77 -1.79 -17.19
C ASN A 99 -4.71 -0.79 -16.69
N LEU A 100 -4.25 -0.91 -15.44
CA LEU A 100 -3.09 -0.16 -14.96
C LEU A 100 -1.84 -0.59 -15.74
N PRO A 101 -0.97 0.35 -16.17
CA PRO A 101 0.36 -0.01 -16.66
C PRO A 101 1.10 -0.82 -15.62
N GLU A 102 1.87 -1.83 -16.02
CA GLU A 102 2.40 -2.80 -15.04
C GLU A 102 3.29 -2.19 -13.94
N GLU A 103 4.07 -1.13 -14.21
CA GLU A 103 4.84 -0.44 -13.18
C GLU A 103 3.90 0.23 -12.15
N HIS A 104 2.80 0.82 -12.62
CA HIS A 104 1.76 1.37 -11.75
C HIS A 104 1.09 0.27 -10.94
N PHE A 105 0.72 -0.84 -11.59
CA PHE A 105 0.15 -2.00 -10.90
C PHE A 105 1.08 -2.48 -9.77
N ARG A 106 2.39 -2.60 -10.03
CA ARG A 106 3.38 -3.01 -9.02
C ARG A 106 3.47 -2.02 -7.85
N THR A 107 3.37 -0.72 -8.10
CA THR A 107 3.31 0.29 -7.02
C THR A 107 2.06 0.15 -6.16
N VAL A 108 0.88 -0.06 -6.76
CA VAL A 108 -0.35 -0.31 -6.00
C VAL A 108 -0.27 -1.63 -5.25
N ALA A 109 0.24 -2.68 -5.89
CA ALA A 109 0.37 -4.00 -5.28
C ALA A 109 1.26 -3.99 -4.04
N ILE A 110 2.42 -3.34 -4.06
CA ILE A 110 3.29 -3.27 -2.87
C ILE A 110 2.67 -2.40 -1.75
N HIS A 111 1.92 -1.37 -2.11
CA HIS A 111 1.14 -0.57 -1.17
C HIS A 111 0.12 -1.46 -0.44
N GLU A 112 -0.76 -2.15 -1.17
CA GLU A 112 -1.80 -3.01 -0.59
C GLU A 112 -1.24 -4.24 0.14
N LEU A 113 -0.12 -4.80 -0.33
CA LEU A 113 0.58 -5.86 0.38
C LEU A 113 1.15 -5.38 1.72
N THR A 114 1.46 -4.09 1.86
CA THR A 114 1.91 -3.51 3.14
C THR A 114 0.75 -3.45 4.14
N HIS A 115 -0.45 -3.08 3.71
CA HIS A 115 -1.66 -3.21 4.55
C HIS A 115 -1.93 -4.67 4.95
N ALA A 116 -1.83 -5.61 4.00
CA ALA A 116 -1.94 -7.04 4.31
C ALA A 116 -0.89 -7.47 5.35
N TRP A 117 0.34 -6.98 5.22
CA TRP A 117 1.39 -7.28 6.19
C TRP A 117 1.06 -6.74 7.59
N PHE A 118 0.56 -5.51 7.71
CA PHE A 118 0.09 -4.98 8.99
C PHE A 118 -1.05 -5.81 9.59
N PHE A 119 -2.01 -6.20 8.75
CA PHE A 119 -3.12 -7.07 9.15
C PHE A 119 -2.61 -8.39 9.77
N TYR A 120 -1.76 -9.12 9.04
CA TYR A 120 -1.27 -10.43 9.46
C TYR A 120 -0.28 -10.38 10.64
N ASN A 121 0.40 -9.24 10.84
CA ASN A 121 1.30 -9.04 11.97
C ASN A 121 0.62 -8.39 13.19
N ASN A 122 -0.71 -8.31 13.17
CA ASN A 122 -1.56 -7.84 14.27
C ASN A 122 -1.28 -6.40 14.69
N TYR A 123 -0.97 -5.53 13.72
CA TYR A 123 -1.05 -4.09 13.93
C TYR A 123 -2.52 -3.69 13.98
N ARG A 124 -2.88 -2.92 15.00
CA ARG A 124 -4.27 -2.54 15.30
C ARG A 124 -4.32 -1.06 15.60
N ASN A 125 -5.30 -0.37 15.02
CA ASN A 125 -5.58 1.04 15.28
C ASN A 125 -4.37 1.96 15.00
N LEU A 126 -3.56 1.63 13.98
CA LEU A 126 -2.57 2.57 13.48
C LEU A 126 -3.30 3.84 13.01
N PRO A 127 -2.85 5.04 13.39
CA PRO A 127 -3.33 6.27 12.80
C PRO A 127 -3.11 6.23 11.28
N LEU A 128 -4.07 6.76 10.54
CA LEU A 128 -4.05 6.72 9.08
C LEU A 128 -2.75 7.27 8.48
N GLU A 129 -2.24 8.38 9.03
CA GLU A 129 -0.96 8.96 8.60
C GLU A 129 0.24 7.99 8.79
N VAL A 130 0.20 7.15 9.83
CA VAL A 130 1.25 6.15 10.10
C VAL A 130 1.15 4.98 9.15
N GLU A 131 -0.06 4.43 9.00
CA GLU A 131 -0.33 3.29 8.13
C GLU A 131 -0.01 3.63 6.67
N GLU A 132 -0.63 4.68 6.13
CA GLU A 132 -0.41 5.15 4.76
C GLU A 132 1.03 5.60 4.53
N GLY A 133 1.63 6.25 5.53
CA GLY A 133 3.02 6.69 5.45
C GLY A 133 4.00 5.53 5.23
N MET A 134 3.73 4.38 5.85
CA MET A 134 4.52 3.17 5.67
C MET A 134 4.23 2.47 4.33
N CYS A 135 2.97 2.41 3.89
CA CYS A 135 2.61 1.88 2.57
C CYS A 135 3.30 2.67 1.44
N VAL A 136 3.23 4.00 1.48
CA VAL A 136 3.92 4.89 0.51
C VAL A 136 5.45 4.79 0.63
N LEU A 137 5.99 4.53 1.83
CA LEU A 137 7.43 4.27 2.00
C LEU A 137 7.85 3.00 1.27
N MET A 138 7.06 1.92 1.31
CA MET A 138 7.37 0.67 0.59
C MET A 138 7.34 0.87 -0.93
N GLU A 139 6.37 1.63 -1.45
CA GLU A 139 6.37 2.06 -2.86
C GLU A 139 7.68 2.77 -3.22
N TYR A 140 8.07 3.78 -2.43
CA TYR A 140 9.26 4.56 -2.69
C TYR A 140 10.54 3.73 -2.65
N ILE A 141 10.65 2.77 -1.73
CA ILE A 141 11.80 1.86 -1.64
C ILE A 141 11.87 0.97 -2.87
N TRP A 142 10.75 0.40 -3.33
CA TRP A 142 10.75 -0.42 -4.54
C TRP A 142 11.08 0.39 -5.80
N LEU A 143 10.48 1.58 -5.93
CA LEU A 143 10.74 2.51 -7.04
C LEU A 143 12.20 2.98 -7.11
N LYS A 144 12.92 3.05 -5.98
CA LYS A 144 14.35 3.39 -5.97
C LYS A 144 15.21 2.35 -6.70
N ASN A 145 14.75 1.11 -6.79
CA ASN A 145 15.47 0.03 -7.44
C ASN A 145 15.15 -0.09 -8.94
N GLN A 146 14.18 0.68 -9.43
CA GLN A 146 13.80 0.69 -10.84
C GLN A 146 14.64 1.71 -11.62
N LYS A 147 15.09 1.30 -12.82
CA LYS A 147 15.92 2.12 -13.71
C LYS A 147 15.09 2.81 -14.81
N THR A 148 13.82 3.07 -14.56
CA THR A 148 12.89 3.71 -15.51
C THR A 148 12.73 5.20 -15.21
N GLN A 149 12.35 5.99 -16.23
CA GLN A 149 12.03 7.41 -16.03
C GLN A 149 10.72 7.59 -15.26
N ASP A 150 9.74 6.71 -15.46
CA ASP A 150 8.48 6.73 -14.70
C ASP A 150 8.75 6.56 -13.20
N ALA A 151 9.59 5.60 -12.81
CA ALA A 151 9.94 5.43 -11.41
C ALA A 151 10.66 6.63 -10.81
N LYS A 152 11.54 7.30 -11.58
CA LYS A 152 12.16 8.55 -11.16
C LYS A 152 11.12 9.65 -10.96
N TYR A 153 10.18 9.79 -11.89
CA TYR A 153 9.11 10.78 -11.82
C TYR A 153 8.17 10.53 -10.64
N ARG A 154 7.69 9.29 -10.45
CA ARG A 154 6.85 8.87 -9.31
C ARG A 154 7.51 9.16 -7.97
N ARG A 155 8.81 8.87 -7.83
CA ARG A 155 9.55 9.20 -6.59
C ARG A 155 9.55 10.71 -6.29
N ILE A 156 9.64 11.55 -7.33
CA ILE A 156 9.55 13.00 -7.17
C ILE A 156 8.13 13.40 -6.71
N LEU A 157 7.09 12.83 -7.31
CA LEU A 157 5.70 13.07 -6.91
C LEU A 157 5.42 12.66 -5.46
N ILE A 158 5.84 11.45 -5.07
CA ILE A 158 5.72 10.96 -3.68
C ILE A 158 6.42 11.93 -2.72
N ALA A 159 7.66 12.31 -3.03
CA ALA A 159 8.45 13.18 -2.15
C ALA A 159 7.88 14.60 -2.00
N LYS A 160 7.26 15.13 -3.06
CA LYS A 160 6.70 16.48 -3.12
C LYS A 160 5.21 16.55 -2.82
N SER A 161 4.54 15.42 -2.59
CA SER A 161 3.09 15.37 -2.34
C SER A 161 2.71 16.29 -1.16
N PRO A 162 1.85 17.30 -1.36
CA PRO A 162 1.39 18.18 -0.28
C PRO A 162 0.34 17.51 0.61
N ASP A 163 -0.12 16.31 0.23
CA ASP A 163 -1.16 15.55 0.92
C ASP A 163 -0.84 15.36 2.41
N PRO A 164 -1.78 15.72 3.30
CA PRO A 164 -1.54 15.72 4.74
C PRO A 164 -1.45 14.34 5.37
N ILE A 165 -1.92 13.29 4.68
CA ILE A 165 -1.90 11.90 5.16
C ILE A 165 -0.79 11.15 4.44
N TYR A 166 -0.87 11.03 3.12
CA TYR A 166 0.07 10.25 2.32
C TYR A 166 1.43 10.94 2.21
N GLY A 167 1.42 12.25 1.91
CA GLY A 167 2.65 13.02 1.72
C GLY A 167 3.40 13.25 3.04
N ASN A 168 2.70 13.73 4.06
CA ASN A 168 3.30 13.92 5.39
C ASN A 168 3.69 12.58 6.03
N GLY A 169 2.82 11.58 5.98
CA GLY A 169 3.09 10.23 6.47
C GLY A 169 4.35 9.66 5.85
N PHE A 170 4.49 9.71 4.52
CA PHE A 170 5.71 9.29 3.83
C PHE A 170 6.96 10.02 4.33
N ARG A 171 6.91 11.35 4.48
CA ARG A 171 8.06 12.14 4.95
C ARG A 171 8.45 11.74 6.37
N LYS A 172 7.48 11.52 7.27
CA LYS A 172 7.72 11.06 8.64
C LYS A 172 8.29 9.64 8.66
N ALA A 173 7.70 8.71 7.91
CA ALA A 173 8.20 7.34 7.76
C ALA A 173 9.65 7.30 7.25
N ARG A 174 9.93 8.03 6.17
CA ARG A 174 11.28 8.15 5.59
C ARG A 174 12.28 8.79 6.57
N ASN A 175 11.87 9.81 7.32
CA ASN A 175 12.74 10.42 8.32
C ASN A 175 13.01 9.49 9.51
N SER A 176 12.06 8.62 9.85
CA SER A 176 12.21 7.63 10.92
C SER A 176 13.32 6.60 10.60
N LEU A 177 13.49 6.26 9.32
CA LEU A 177 14.60 5.41 8.86
C LEU A 177 16.00 6.05 9.05
N LYS A 178 16.08 7.36 9.32
CA LYS A 178 17.35 8.01 9.71
C LYS A 178 17.65 7.86 11.20
N LEU A 179 16.65 7.48 12.00
CA LEU A 179 16.74 7.35 13.45
C LEU A 179 16.94 5.88 13.85
N MET A 180 16.33 4.95 13.14
CA MET A 180 16.43 3.52 13.43
C MET A 180 16.24 2.66 12.16
N PRO A 181 16.78 1.44 12.12
CA PRO A 181 16.56 0.50 11.02
C PRO A 181 15.08 0.13 10.87
N LEU A 182 14.65 -0.23 9.65
CA LEU A 182 13.25 -0.56 9.34
C LEU A 182 12.66 -1.61 10.29
N LYS A 183 13.41 -2.65 10.63
CA LYS A 183 12.94 -3.69 11.57
C LYS A 183 12.55 -3.10 12.93
N ILE A 184 13.43 -2.28 13.50
CA ILE A 184 13.21 -1.62 14.80
C ILE A 184 12.10 -0.57 14.69
N LEU A 185 12.00 0.13 13.55
CA LEU A 185 10.89 1.04 13.30
C LEU A 185 9.55 0.31 13.36
N LEU A 186 9.41 -0.85 12.72
CA LEU A 186 8.16 -1.61 12.74
C LEU A 186 7.77 -2.02 14.16
N GLU A 187 8.74 -2.50 14.96
CA GLU A 187 8.54 -2.79 16.39
C GLU A 187 8.06 -1.52 17.12
N PHE A 188 8.73 -0.38 16.92
CA PHE A 188 8.33 0.90 17.50
C PHE A 188 6.89 1.29 17.16
N LEU A 189 6.52 1.20 15.88
CA LEU A 189 5.18 1.53 15.41
C LEU A 189 4.13 0.62 16.06
N LYS A 190 4.45 -0.66 16.27
CA LYS A 190 3.55 -1.63 16.90
C LYS A 190 3.25 -1.28 18.35
N ASP A 191 4.25 -0.80 19.07
CA ASP A 191 4.13 -0.48 20.50
C ASP A 191 3.53 0.91 20.74
N ASN A 192 3.78 1.86 19.83
CA ASN A 192 3.50 3.28 20.07
C ASN A 192 2.41 3.86 19.15
N ASN A 193 2.10 3.22 18.02
CA ASN A 193 1.16 3.71 17.01
C ASN A 193 1.49 5.13 16.47
N GLU A 194 2.75 5.54 16.51
CA GLU A 194 3.21 6.84 16.00
C GLU A 194 4.63 6.73 15.43
N PHE A 195 5.04 7.69 14.61
CA PHE A 195 6.44 7.77 14.18
C PHE A 195 7.34 8.28 15.32
N PRO A 196 8.57 7.74 15.45
CA PRO A 196 9.47 8.12 16.53
C PRO A 196 9.97 9.56 16.39
N SER A 197 9.98 10.28 17.51
CA SER A 197 10.82 11.48 17.67
C SER A 197 12.28 11.06 17.95
N LYS A 198 13.23 12.01 17.82
CA LYS A 198 14.65 11.75 18.18
C LYS A 198 14.80 11.23 19.62
N LEU A 199 14.02 11.78 20.55
CA LEU A 199 14.07 11.40 21.96
C LEU A 199 13.54 9.98 22.16
N LYS A 200 12.36 9.66 21.62
CA LYS A 200 11.77 8.31 21.73
C LYS A 200 12.65 7.26 21.04
N ALA A 201 13.22 7.58 19.88
CA ALA A 201 14.16 6.70 19.19
C ALA A 201 15.41 6.40 20.01
N PHE A 202 15.92 7.38 20.77
CA PHE A 202 17.11 7.20 21.60
C PHE A 202 16.89 6.18 22.74
N PHE A 203 15.68 6.12 23.31
CA PHE A 203 15.33 5.24 24.43
C PHE A 203 14.75 3.89 24.02
N TYR A 204 14.29 3.73 22.77
CA TYR A 204 13.70 2.49 22.26
C TYR A 204 14.76 1.50 21.72
N ARG A 205 15.94 1.42 22.35
CA ARG A 205 17.03 0.55 21.86
C ARG A 205 16.81 -0.91 22.16
#